data_AF-A0A223NS70-F1
#
_entry.id   AF-A0A223NS70-F1
#
_cell.length_a   1.000
_cell.length_b   1.000
_cell.length_c   1.000
_cell.angle_alpha   90.00
_cell.angle_beta   90.00
_cell.angle_gamma   90.00
#
_symmetry.space_group_name_H-M   'P 1'
#
loop_
_entity.id
_entity.type
_entity.pdbx_description
1 polymer ?
#
loop_
_entity_poly.entity_id
_entity_poly.type
_entity_poly.pdbx_seq_one_letter_code
_entity_poly.pdbx_strand_id
1 'polypeptide(L)'
;MRGIVIFLFFCFFQLCCQAQKPEMYLDGINPVIQHDSHGDSIRKYFSYTFFNYENSRSKNKKVLIAAFYSNKLAVNYRQALQKIPRLKQYGNPGSQSYIQLFNGYAGKYAIPIFDSSGIIITVNGINPQNVNQYQFRVIEDKQKVVLPWTRPTLFCKAYLMTKIADPDKTDEFSAYLGQFKTAYGKALTFQVRKLSTPDSIEASVTAYWVKWQPRVIGVFTFAQLPDFLSLFKKQWTSPLENPDQPDWSKDAALKLKKDFSYNENNLIFYLDDIIKSKSIIEYNLVNGKDSTGWTVNDFDFNLVWLKNLSPGNYRLKIRYSVQRNNIFTYAFALQAAWYQTVWAKAALSLLGILAAGFLLLLWRSGKQAEKLKEESTLKQLVQTELRSIRSQFNPHFVFNALSSIQGLITKNDSQKASKYLIEFSNLMRDSLKASDKEFVSIFTEIKILENYLALEKLRFGFSYQIKVSDEIDASALEIPALFLQPPVENAVKHGISALQENGQLVVLFEKLNNDMMVSVNDNGKGFNQNDNTGGFGLQLTKERIKLLNQTLNGQQIEFSVTRTDNLTHVIFHFKNWLI
;
A
#
# COMPACT_ATOMS: atom_id res chain seq x y z
N MET A 1 -36.89 39.58 -27.67
CA MET A 1 -37.06 40.38 -26.43
C MET A 1 -36.25 39.92 -25.21
N ARG A 2 -35.66 38.70 -25.16
CA ARG A 2 -34.84 38.24 -24.01
C ARG A 2 -33.38 38.72 -23.99
N GLY A 3 -32.81 39.13 -25.14
CA GLY A 3 -31.43 39.63 -25.22
C GLY A 3 -31.25 41.09 -24.76
N ILE A 4 -32.28 41.91 -24.89
CA ILE A 4 -32.23 43.35 -24.53
C ILE A 4 -32.32 43.56 -23.01
N VAL A 5 -33.03 42.68 -22.31
CA VAL A 5 -33.17 42.72 -20.84
C VAL A 5 -31.84 42.35 -20.15
N ILE A 6 -31.05 41.43 -20.72
CA ILE A 6 -29.75 41.02 -20.15
C ILE A 6 -28.67 42.11 -20.39
N PHE A 7 -28.74 42.81 -21.51
CA PHE A 7 -27.82 43.92 -21.81
C PHE A 7 -28.11 45.15 -20.95
N LEU A 8 -29.39 45.47 -20.70
CA LEU A 8 -29.78 46.54 -19.77
C LEU A 8 -29.45 46.19 -18.30
N PHE A 9 -29.50 44.91 -17.90
CA PHE A 9 -29.08 44.47 -16.57
C PHE A 9 -27.56 44.58 -16.36
N PHE A 10 -26.75 44.34 -17.40
CA PHE A 10 -25.29 44.54 -17.35
C PHE A 10 -24.89 46.02 -17.40
N CYS A 11 -25.61 46.87 -18.13
CA CYS A 11 -25.37 48.32 -18.11
C CYS A 11 -25.77 48.99 -16.79
N PHE A 12 -26.79 48.47 -16.08
CA PHE A 12 -27.16 48.98 -14.75
C PHE A 12 -26.12 48.68 -13.66
N PHE A 13 -25.32 47.62 -13.81
CA PHE A 13 -24.23 47.30 -12.87
C PHE A 13 -22.92 48.05 -13.18
N GLN A 14 -22.73 48.59 -14.38
CA GLN A 14 -21.58 49.44 -14.70
C GLN A 14 -21.77 50.92 -14.28
N LEU A 15 -22.98 51.34 -13.92
CA LEU A 15 -23.28 52.73 -13.51
C LEU A 15 -23.37 52.95 -12.00
N CYS A 16 -23.22 51.91 -11.18
CA CYS A 16 -23.03 52.04 -9.73
C CYS A 16 -21.56 51.90 -9.32
N CYS A 17 -20.66 52.59 -10.04
CA CYS A 17 -19.41 53.02 -9.43
C CYS A 17 -19.73 54.23 -8.53
N GLN A 18 -20.54 54.04 -7.49
CA GLN A 18 -20.62 54.99 -6.39
C GLN A 18 -19.20 55.07 -5.82
N ALA A 19 -18.46 56.11 -6.20
CA ALA A 19 -17.30 56.53 -5.46
C ALA A 19 -17.77 56.74 -4.01
N GLN A 20 -17.48 55.77 -3.14
CA GLN A 20 -17.86 55.81 -1.74
C GLN A 20 -17.37 57.15 -1.18
N LYS A 21 -18.30 58.01 -0.77
CA LYS A 21 -17.95 59.31 -0.18
C LYS A 21 -17.15 59.05 1.09
N PRO A 22 -16.15 59.89 1.41
CA PRO A 22 -15.46 59.77 2.68
C PRO A 22 -16.46 59.90 3.83
N GLU A 23 -16.37 58.98 4.78
CA GLU A 23 -17.17 58.99 6.00
C GLU A 23 -16.45 59.89 7.02
N MET A 24 -17.20 60.83 7.61
CA MET A 24 -16.68 61.80 8.58
C MET A 24 -17.64 61.87 9.75
N TYR A 25 -17.14 61.64 10.96
CA TYR A 25 -17.90 61.73 12.20
C TYR A 25 -17.32 62.87 13.02
N LEU A 26 -18.04 64.01 13.03
CA LEU A 26 -17.60 65.27 13.64
C LEU A 26 -18.42 65.63 14.90
N ASP A 27 -19.58 65.02 15.10
CA ASP A 27 -20.57 65.44 16.10
C ASP A 27 -20.35 64.85 17.50
N GLY A 28 -19.35 63.97 17.66
CA GLY A 28 -19.05 63.33 18.94
C GLY A 28 -17.62 62.82 19.04
N ILE A 29 -17.11 62.74 20.26
CA ILE A 29 -15.79 62.16 20.54
C ILE A 29 -15.91 60.64 20.47
N ASN A 30 -14.94 59.99 19.82
CA ASN A 30 -14.90 58.53 19.76
C ASN A 30 -14.97 57.91 21.17
N PRO A 31 -15.85 56.93 21.44
CA PRO A 31 -16.05 56.36 22.77
C PRO A 31 -14.77 55.81 23.43
N VAL A 32 -13.83 55.30 22.63
CA VAL A 32 -12.54 54.80 23.12
C VAL A 32 -11.68 55.92 23.68
N ILE A 33 -11.75 57.13 23.12
CA ILE A 33 -10.98 58.29 23.58
C ILE A 33 -11.72 59.07 24.67
N GLN A 34 -13.05 59.12 24.59
CA GLN A 34 -13.90 59.91 25.49
C GLN A 34 -13.65 59.58 26.97
N HIS A 35 -13.39 58.32 27.30
CA HIS A 35 -13.22 57.84 28.67
C HIS A 35 -11.79 57.43 29.03
N ASP A 36 -10.82 57.53 28.11
CA ASP A 36 -9.47 56.99 28.30
C ASP A 36 -8.52 58.00 28.95
N SER A 37 -8.48 58.08 30.26
CA SER A 37 -7.72 59.10 31.02
C SER A 37 -6.19 58.97 30.99
N HIS A 38 -5.65 57.79 30.63
CA HIS A 38 -4.21 57.49 30.70
C HIS A 38 -3.63 56.96 29.37
N GLY A 39 -4.44 56.95 28.31
CA GLY A 39 -4.08 56.48 26.99
C GLY A 39 -3.93 54.95 26.85
N ASP A 40 -4.38 54.18 27.84
CA ASP A 40 -4.30 52.72 27.84
C ASP A 40 -5.24 52.11 26.80
N SER A 41 -6.45 52.65 26.69
CA SER A 41 -7.43 52.17 25.70
C SER A 41 -6.97 52.51 24.29
N ILE A 42 -6.38 53.69 24.10
CA ILE A 42 -5.76 54.10 22.85
C ILE A 42 -4.63 53.14 22.48
N ARG A 43 -3.68 52.85 23.38
CA ARG A 43 -2.57 51.90 23.10
C ARG A 43 -3.05 50.49 22.78
N LYS A 44 -4.15 50.05 23.40
CA LYS A 44 -4.73 48.73 23.19
C LYS A 44 -5.29 48.55 21.78
N TYR A 45 -5.99 49.56 21.26
CA TYR A 45 -6.74 49.43 19.99
C TYR A 45 -6.12 50.17 18.80
N PHE A 46 -5.30 51.19 19.06
CA PHE A 46 -4.74 52.06 18.04
C PHE A 46 -3.21 52.12 18.10
N SER A 47 -2.62 52.27 16.91
CA SER A 47 -1.30 52.87 16.75
C SER A 47 -1.48 54.38 16.61
N TYR A 48 -0.48 55.16 17.02
CA TYR A 48 -0.52 56.62 16.95
C TYR A 48 0.76 57.19 16.36
N THR A 49 0.67 58.40 15.83
CA THR A 49 1.78 59.13 15.22
C THR A 49 1.52 60.63 15.26
N PHE A 50 2.60 61.41 15.27
CA PHE A 50 2.56 62.87 15.38
C PHE A 50 3.21 63.52 14.17
N PHE A 51 2.57 64.56 13.65
CA PHE A 51 3.02 65.27 12.48
C PHE A 51 3.02 66.78 12.70
N ASN A 52 4.15 67.39 12.35
CA ASN A 52 4.32 68.83 12.27
C ASN A 52 4.81 69.18 10.86
N TYR A 53 4.31 70.28 10.31
CA TYR A 53 4.79 70.83 9.06
C TYR A 53 5.95 71.78 9.38
N GLU A 54 7.16 71.26 9.66
CA GLU A 54 8.48 71.91 9.53
C GLU A 54 9.58 71.30 10.44
N ASN A 55 10.84 71.53 10.06
CA ASN A 55 12.11 71.15 10.67
C ASN A 55 12.15 71.10 12.23
N SER A 56 12.83 70.08 12.78
CA SER A 56 12.85 69.71 14.22
C SER A 56 13.68 70.63 15.14
N ARG A 57 14.09 71.82 14.68
CA ARG A 57 15.07 72.66 15.39
C ARG A 57 14.48 73.91 16.08
N SER A 58 13.20 74.23 15.90
CA SER A 58 12.58 75.37 16.59
C SER A 58 11.94 74.92 17.90
N LYS A 59 12.50 75.37 19.04
CA LYS A 59 11.99 75.13 20.40
C LYS A 59 10.62 75.78 20.69
N ASN A 60 10.03 76.52 19.74
CA ASN A 60 8.82 77.32 19.96
C ASN A 60 7.66 76.95 19.01
N LYS A 61 7.29 75.67 18.92
CA LYS A 61 6.15 75.25 18.08
C LYS A 61 4.90 74.94 18.90
N LYS A 62 3.78 75.54 18.48
CA LYS A 62 2.54 75.64 19.27
C LYS A 62 1.43 74.68 18.84
N VAL A 63 1.53 73.97 17.71
CA VAL A 63 0.45 73.11 17.18
C VAL A 63 1.02 71.82 16.59
N LEU A 64 0.41 70.67 16.90
CA LEU A 64 0.84 69.34 16.46
C LEU A 64 -0.38 68.47 16.11
N ILE A 65 -0.42 67.88 14.91
CA ILE A 65 -1.49 66.93 14.56
C ILE A 65 -1.10 65.54 15.06
N ALA A 66 -1.99 64.90 15.81
CA ALA A 66 -1.90 63.49 16.17
C ALA A 66 -2.94 62.68 15.40
N ALA A 67 -2.53 61.50 14.94
CA ALA A 67 -3.39 60.60 14.21
C ALA A 67 -3.38 59.21 14.84
N PHE A 68 -4.56 58.70 15.18
CA PHE A 68 -4.76 57.38 15.78
C PHE A 68 -5.44 56.45 14.77
N TYR A 69 -4.82 55.33 14.46
CA TYR A 69 -5.26 54.40 13.43
C TYR A 69 -5.12 52.96 13.92
N SER A 70 -5.88 52.04 13.33
CA SER A 70 -5.89 50.64 13.78
C SER A 70 -4.51 50.02 13.80
N ASN A 71 -4.25 49.22 14.83
CA ASN A 71 -3.01 48.48 14.99
C ASN A 71 -3.04 47.08 14.34
N LYS A 72 -4.11 46.72 13.59
CA LYS A 72 -4.43 45.36 13.15
C LYS A 72 -3.58 44.78 12.02
N LEU A 73 -2.79 45.55 11.28
CA LEU A 73 -1.80 44.99 10.35
C LEU A 73 -0.54 45.84 10.40
N ALA A 74 0.59 45.21 10.72
CA ALA A 74 1.88 45.87 10.73
C ALA A 74 2.66 45.45 9.48
N VAL A 75 2.57 46.22 8.41
CA VAL A 75 3.57 46.07 7.35
C VAL A 75 4.93 46.52 7.91
N ASN A 76 6.02 45.94 7.43
CA ASN A 76 7.36 46.42 7.76
C ASN A 76 7.51 47.91 7.36
N TYR A 77 7.29 48.82 8.31
CA TYR A 77 7.23 50.26 8.08
C TYR A 77 8.55 50.83 7.54
N ARG A 78 9.70 50.22 7.88
CA ARG A 78 11.01 50.60 7.34
C ARG A 78 11.09 50.53 5.82
N GLN A 79 10.25 49.72 5.18
CA GLN A 79 10.22 49.54 3.72
C GLN A 79 8.84 49.84 3.12
N ALA A 80 7.95 50.48 3.89
CA ALA A 80 6.62 50.86 3.42
C ALA A 80 6.66 51.68 2.12
N LEU A 81 7.72 52.46 1.86
CA LEU A 81 7.88 53.18 0.59
C LEU A 81 8.22 52.31 -0.61
N GLN A 82 9.06 51.29 -0.41
CA GLN A 82 9.41 50.35 -1.46
C GLN A 82 8.17 49.52 -1.81
N LYS A 83 7.41 49.17 -0.77
CA LYS A 83 6.18 48.38 -0.85
C LYS A 83 4.96 49.18 -1.34
N ILE A 84 4.89 50.48 -1.05
CA ILE A 84 3.77 51.38 -1.39
C ILE A 84 4.33 52.69 -2.00
N PRO A 85 4.76 52.67 -3.28
CA PRO A 85 5.41 53.82 -3.92
C PRO A 85 4.56 55.10 -3.91
N ARG A 86 3.23 54.96 -3.90
CA ARG A 86 2.29 56.09 -3.88
C ARG A 86 2.43 56.97 -2.63
N LEU A 87 2.95 56.45 -1.51
CA LEU A 87 3.23 57.25 -0.31
C LEU A 87 4.19 58.42 -0.60
N LYS A 88 5.08 58.28 -1.60
CA LYS A 88 5.98 59.37 -2.03
C LYS A 88 5.23 60.62 -2.48
N GLN A 89 4.05 60.45 -3.07
CA GLN A 89 3.23 61.57 -3.55
C GLN A 89 2.68 62.42 -2.41
N TYR A 90 2.56 61.87 -1.21
CA TYR A 90 1.95 62.52 -0.05
C TYR A 90 2.95 62.82 1.06
N GLY A 91 4.25 62.61 0.81
CA GLY A 91 5.30 62.92 1.76
C GLY A 91 5.57 64.41 1.92
N ASN A 92 6.12 64.78 3.07
CA ASN A 92 6.60 66.12 3.34
C ASN A 92 8.12 66.16 3.07
N PRO A 93 8.60 66.87 2.03
CA PRO A 93 10.01 66.94 1.69
C PRO A 93 10.87 67.58 2.81
N GLY A 94 10.28 68.37 3.70
CA GLY A 94 10.96 69.03 4.83
C GLY A 94 11.04 68.23 6.13
N SER A 95 10.47 67.01 6.18
CA SER A 95 10.50 66.14 7.37
C SER A 95 11.73 65.20 7.32
N GLN A 96 12.64 65.35 8.28
CA GLN A 96 13.89 64.56 8.36
C GLN A 96 13.76 63.24 9.15
N SER A 97 12.62 63.00 9.79
CA SER A 97 12.42 61.82 10.62
C SER A 97 11.74 60.71 9.79
N TYR A 98 12.44 59.59 9.64
CA TYR A 98 11.94 58.41 8.90
C TYR A 98 11.36 57.34 9.82
N ILE A 99 11.57 57.46 11.13
CA ILE A 99 11.46 56.31 12.03
C ILE A 99 10.19 56.45 12.86
N GLN A 100 9.27 55.51 12.68
CA GLN A 100 8.34 55.10 13.73
C GLN A 100 9.18 54.48 14.84
N LEU A 101 9.92 55.30 15.60
CA LEU A 101 10.38 54.87 16.91
C LEU A 101 9.10 54.68 17.72
N PHE A 102 9.04 53.62 18.52
CA PHE A 102 8.14 53.61 19.66
C PHE A 102 8.38 54.95 20.39
N ASN A 103 7.46 55.91 20.24
CA ASN A 103 7.53 57.30 20.75
C ASN A 103 8.25 58.39 19.90
N GLY A 104 8.42 58.26 18.58
CA GLY A 104 9.12 59.26 17.73
C GLY A 104 8.24 60.18 16.86
N TYR A 105 8.63 61.46 16.75
CA TYR A 105 8.00 62.51 15.92
C TYR A 105 8.28 62.37 14.41
N ALA A 106 7.28 62.79 13.61
CA ALA A 106 7.27 63.07 12.18
C ALA A 106 7.76 61.92 11.27
N GLY A 107 6.88 61.38 10.44
CA GLY A 107 7.31 60.60 9.28
C GLY A 107 7.60 61.51 8.07
N LYS A 108 8.51 61.11 7.19
CA LYS A 108 8.70 61.75 5.87
C LYS A 108 7.50 61.54 4.93
N TYR A 109 6.62 60.57 5.22
CA TYR A 109 5.56 60.11 4.31
C TYR A 109 4.20 59.96 5.00
N ALA A 110 3.15 59.86 4.19
CA ALA A 110 1.78 59.63 4.65
C ALA A 110 1.64 58.34 5.47
N ILE A 111 0.64 58.31 6.35
CA ILE A 111 0.29 57.17 7.20
C ILE A 111 -0.42 56.11 6.33
N PRO A 112 0.14 54.90 6.15
CA PRO A 112 -0.56 53.84 5.47
C PRO A 112 -1.61 53.20 6.40
N ILE A 113 -2.87 53.13 5.93
CA ILE A 113 -3.98 52.51 6.65
C ILE A 113 -4.36 51.20 5.96
N PHE A 114 -4.15 50.08 6.64
CA PHE A 114 -4.28 48.73 6.07
C PHE A 114 -5.63 48.06 6.34
N ASP A 115 -6.55 48.72 7.02
CA ASP A 115 -7.88 48.18 7.28
C ASP A 115 -8.96 49.21 6.96
N SER A 116 -10.21 48.80 7.15
CA SER A 116 -11.38 49.65 6.92
C SER A 116 -11.73 50.50 8.14
N SER A 117 -10.85 50.56 9.16
CA SER A 117 -11.08 51.40 10.33
C SER A 117 -10.96 52.88 9.96
N GLY A 118 -11.71 53.70 10.68
CA GLY A 118 -11.54 55.15 10.62
C GLY A 118 -10.30 55.58 11.39
N ILE A 119 -9.60 56.59 10.88
CA ILE A 119 -8.54 57.30 11.59
C ILE A 119 -9.16 58.40 12.45
N ILE A 120 -8.64 58.56 13.65
CA ILE A 120 -9.03 59.66 14.55
C ILE A 120 -7.95 60.72 14.49
N ILE A 121 -8.34 61.98 14.33
CA ILE A 121 -7.41 63.10 14.23
C ILE A 121 -7.64 64.05 15.40
N THR A 122 -6.56 64.38 16.11
CA THR A 122 -6.55 65.44 17.12
C THR A 122 -5.44 66.44 16.84
N VAL A 123 -5.56 67.63 17.42
CA VAL A 123 -4.56 68.68 17.31
C VAL A 123 -4.18 69.18 18.70
N ASN A 124 -2.96 68.88 19.10
CA ASN A 124 -2.37 69.35 20.35
C ASN A 124 -1.95 70.81 20.16
N GLY A 125 -2.11 71.62 21.22
CA GLY A 125 -1.86 73.06 21.18
C GLY A 125 -3.04 73.93 20.70
N ILE A 126 -4.15 73.31 20.28
CA ILE A 126 -5.45 73.99 20.11
C ILE A 126 -6.38 73.59 21.25
N ASN A 127 -6.87 74.57 21.98
CA ASN A 127 -7.71 74.43 23.17
C ASN A 127 -8.91 75.41 23.14
N PRO A 128 -9.89 75.30 24.06
CA PRO A 128 -11.06 76.17 24.05
C PRO A 128 -10.72 77.67 24.12
N GLN A 129 -9.58 78.05 24.71
CA GLN A 129 -9.16 79.44 24.88
C GLN A 129 -8.59 80.05 23.59
N ASN A 130 -7.94 79.25 22.73
CA ASN A 130 -7.27 79.74 21.52
C ASN A 130 -7.90 79.28 20.20
N VAL A 131 -8.94 78.43 20.24
CA VAL A 131 -9.58 77.84 19.05
C VAL A 131 -10.02 78.86 18.00
N ASN A 132 -10.42 80.05 18.43
CA ASN A 132 -10.85 81.14 17.54
C ASN A 132 -9.72 81.63 16.60
N GLN A 133 -8.47 81.26 16.87
CA GLN A 133 -7.31 81.61 16.04
C GLN A 133 -7.04 80.58 14.94
N TYR A 134 -7.72 79.42 14.93
CA TYR A 134 -7.38 78.30 14.07
C TYR A 134 -8.57 77.75 13.28
N GLN A 135 -8.26 77.17 12.12
CA GLN A 135 -9.20 76.39 11.31
C GLN A 135 -8.49 75.16 10.76
N PHE A 136 -9.27 74.12 10.47
CA PHE A 136 -8.80 72.93 9.78
C PHE A 136 -9.64 72.61 8.55
N ARG A 137 -9.05 71.89 7.59
CA ARG A 137 -9.76 71.36 6.42
C ARG A 137 -9.30 69.94 6.11
N VAL A 138 -10.09 69.23 5.32
CA VAL A 138 -9.75 67.89 4.82
C VAL A 138 -9.86 67.85 3.31
N ILE A 139 -8.81 67.36 2.67
CA ILE A 139 -8.68 67.24 1.21
C ILE A 139 -8.47 65.77 0.84
N GLU A 140 -9.27 65.25 -0.06
CA GLU A 140 -9.08 63.93 -0.66
C GLU A 140 -8.15 64.01 -1.89
N ASP A 141 -7.16 63.11 -1.93
CA ASP A 141 -6.20 62.96 -3.03
C ASP A 141 -5.53 64.28 -3.49
N LYS A 142 -5.33 65.23 -2.57
CA LYS A 142 -4.79 66.58 -2.81
C LYS A 142 -5.59 67.47 -3.77
N GLN A 143 -6.77 67.04 -4.21
CA GLN A 143 -7.56 67.74 -5.23
C GLN A 143 -8.94 68.17 -4.70
N LYS A 144 -9.66 67.24 -4.07
CA LYS A 144 -11.07 67.44 -3.72
C LYS A 144 -11.18 67.86 -2.25
N VAL A 145 -11.65 69.08 -1.99
CA VAL A 145 -11.99 69.50 -0.62
C VAL A 145 -13.21 68.71 -0.17
N VAL A 146 -13.06 67.90 0.88
CA VAL A 146 -14.15 67.07 1.43
C VAL A 146 -14.70 67.64 2.73
N LEU A 147 -13.89 68.41 3.46
CA LEU A 147 -14.32 69.28 4.54
C LEU A 147 -13.68 70.66 4.33
N PRO A 148 -14.45 71.74 4.13
CA PRO A 148 -13.90 73.09 3.99
C PRO A 148 -13.29 73.57 5.32
N TRP A 149 -12.65 74.75 5.28
CA TRP A 149 -12.08 75.36 6.48
C TRP A 149 -13.14 75.53 7.58
N THR A 150 -12.99 74.74 8.64
CA THR A 150 -13.94 74.61 9.74
C THR A 150 -13.20 74.86 11.05
N ARG A 151 -13.88 75.42 12.05
CA ARG A 151 -13.33 75.58 13.40
C ARG A 151 -13.52 74.29 14.20
N PRO A 152 -12.52 73.79 14.94
CA PRO A 152 -12.74 72.68 15.87
C PRO A 152 -13.78 73.04 16.92
N THR A 153 -14.68 72.12 17.25
CA THR A 153 -15.74 72.32 18.25
C THR A 153 -15.65 71.37 19.43
N LEU A 154 -14.98 70.23 19.26
CA LEU A 154 -14.83 69.20 20.27
C LEU A 154 -13.42 69.18 20.84
N PHE A 155 -13.30 68.87 22.14
CA PHE A 155 -12.03 68.84 22.85
C PHE A 155 -11.96 67.61 23.75
N CYS A 156 -10.84 66.90 23.73
CA CYS A 156 -10.55 65.78 24.62
C CYS A 156 -9.35 66.11 25.50
N LYS A 157 -9.17 65.42 26.65
CA LYS A 157 -7.97 65.60 27.46
C LYS A 157 -6.73 65.22 26.64
N ALA A 158 -5.63 65.96 26.80
CA ALA A 158 -4.40 65.68 26.08
C ALA A 158 -3.71 64.45 26.69
N TYR A 159 -3.61 63.35 25.92
CA TYR A 159 -2.99 62.12 26.38
C TYR A 159 -1.58 61.93 25.77
N LEU A 160 -0.63 61.53 26.61
CA LEU A 160 0.72 61.00 26.28
C LEU A 160 1.74 61.81 25.48
N MET A 161 1.51 63.07 25.08
CA MET A 161 2.53 63.80 24.30
C MET A 161 2.81 65.27 24.61
N THR A 162 2.30 65.81 25.72
CA THR A 162 2.74 67.14 26.18
C THR A 162 4.13 67.13 26.80
N LYS A 163 4.47 66.11 27.61
CA LYS A 163 5.79 66.01 28.28
C LYS A 163 7.02 65.94 27.36
N ILE A 164 6.85 65.70 26.05
CA ILE A 164 7.99 65.52 25.12
C ILE A 164 8.19 66.76 24.21
N ALA A 165 7.16 67.58 23.98
CA ALA A 165 7.26 68.76 23.11
C ALA A 165 7.69 70.03 23.86
N ASP A 166 7.21 70.20 25.10
CA ASP A 166 7.54 71.31 25.98
C ASP A 166 7.49 70.79 27.43
N PRO A 167 8.64 70.57 28.10
CA PRO A 167 8.68 70.05 29.46
C PRO A 167 7.89 70.91 30.47
N ASP A 168 7.73 72.20 30.15
CA ASP A 168 7.19 73.21 31.05
C ASP A 168 5.69 73.48 30.80
N LYS A 169 5.07 72.84 29.80
CA LYS A 169 3.64 72.96 29.49
C LYS A 169 2.93 71.62 29.41
N THR A 170 1.97 71.43 30.31
CA THR A 170 0.89 70.46 30.16
C THR A 170 -0.30 71.13 29.48
N ASP A 171 -0.44 71.00 28.15
CA ASP A 171 -1.77 71.21 27.55
C ASP A 171 -2.74 70.22 28.22
N GLU A 172 -3.82 70.73 28.81
CA GLU A 172 -4.85 69.87 29.43
C GLU A 172 -5.81 69.29 28.39
N PHE A 173 -6.00 69.99 27.26
CA PHE A 173 -6.93 69.64 26.20
C PHE A 173 -6.28 69.65 24.83
N SER A 174 -6.80 68.82 23.94
CA SER A 174 -6.47 68.80 22.50
C SER A 174 -7.76 68.90 21.70
N ALA A 175 -7.72 69.63 20.59
CA ALA A 175 -8.85 69.72 19.69
C ALA A 175 -9.09 68.38 18.99
N TYR A 176 -10.31 67.86 19.09
CA TYR A 176 -10.75 66.66 18.40
C TYR A 176 -11.35 67.05 17.05
N LEU A 177 -10.68 66.68 15.94
CA LEU A 177 -11.14 67.06 14.61
C LEU A 177 -12.20 66.12 14.04
N GLY A 178 -12.30 64.89 14.56
CA GLY A 178 -13.22 63.88 14.08
C GLY A 178 -12.60 62.52 13.83
N GLN A 179 -13.46 61.58 13.44
CA GLN A 179 -13.08 60.29 12.89
C GLN A 179 -13.37 60.27 11.37
N PHE A 180 -12.39 59.81 10.60
CA PHE A 180 -12.40 59.90 9.15
C PHE A 180 -12.10 58.55 8.52
N LYS A 181 -12.76 58.24 7.41
CA LYS A 181 -12.52 57.03 6.62
C LYS A 181 -12.78 57.30 5.16
N THR A 182 -12.00 56.69 4.27
CA THR A 182 -12.26 56.72 2.82
C THR A 182 -12.02 55.32 2.23
N ALA A 183 -12.30 55.18 0.94
CA ALA A 183 -12.09 53.94 0.20
C ALA A 183 -10.61 53.59 0.05
N TYR A 184 -10.30 52.30 -0.14
CA TYR A 184 -8.94 51.88 -0.47
C TYR A 184 -8.45 52.54 -1.78
N GLY A 185 -7.17 52.91 -1.80
CA GLY A 185 -6.56 53.66 -2.88
C GLY A 185 -6.79 55.17 -2.82
N LYS A 186 -7.37 55.69 -1.74
CA LYS A 186 -7.61 57.12 -1.52
C LYS A 186 -6.81 57.64 -0.33
N ALA A 187 -6.44 58.92 -0.40
CA ALA A 187 -5.79 59.63 0.70
C ALA A 187 -6.66 60.76 1.23
N LEU A 188 -6.63 60.98 2.54
CA LEU A 188 -7.15 62.19 3.18
C LEU A 188 -5.98 62.99 3.78
N THR A 189 -5.86 64.24 3.36
CA THR A 189 -4.90 65.21 3.85
C THR A 189 -5.61 66.20 4.77
N PHE A 190 -5.19 66.21 6.04
CA PHE A 190 -5.67 67.11 7.08
C PHE A 190 -4.71 68.29 7.16
N GLN A 191 -5.25 69.50 7.12
CA GLN A 191 -4.47 70.73 7.20
C GLN A 191 -5.05 71.64 8.26
N VAL A 192 -4.17 72.23 9.06
CA VAL A 192 -4.49 73.22 10.08
C VAL A 192 -3.78 74.52 9.72
N ARG A 193 -4.47 75.64 9.84
CA ARG A 193 -3.90 76.98 9.64
C ARG A 193 -4.30 77.93 10.76
N LYS A 194 -3.53 78.99 10.92
CA LYS A 194 -3.86 80.12 11.77
C LYS A 194 -4.55 81.23 10.96
N LEU A 195 -5.57 81.86 11.53
CA LEU A 195 -6.32 82.92 10.85
C LEU A 195 -5.48 84.19 10.60
N SER A 196 -4.47 84.44 11.43
CA SER A 196 -3.55 85.56 11.24
C SER A 196 -2.60 85.39 10.05
N THR A 197 -2.43 84.15 9.58
CA THR A 197 -1.48 83.77 8.52
C THR A 197 -2.16 82.77 7.57
N PRO A 198 -3.22 83.19 6.85
CA PRO A 198 -4.13 82.28 6.13
C PRO A 198 -3.50 81.50 4.98
N ASP A 199 -2.38 81.99 4.44
CA ASP A 199 -1.59 81.38 3.36
C ASP A 199 -0.59 80.33 3.86
N SER A 200 -0.36 80.28 5.18
CA SER A 200 0.55 79.31 5.81
C SER A 200 -0.21 78.13 6.40
N ILE A 201 0.31 76.92 6.19
CA ILE A 201 -0.18 75.70 6.82
C ILE A 201 0.67 75.42 8.06
N GLU A 202 0.06 75.51 9.24
CA GLU A 202 0.72 75.29 10.53
C GLU A 202 1.06 73.81 10.73
N ALA A 203 0.17 72.92 10.32
CA ALA A 203 0.40 71.48 10.39
C ALA A 203 -0.38 70.76 9.29
N SER A 204 0.23 69.70 8.75
CA SER A 204 -0.40 68.84 7.75
C SER A 204 -0.01 67.38 7.97
N VAL A 205 -1.00 66.50 7.87
CA VAL A 205 -0.79 65.04 7.83
C VAL A 205 -1.63 64.45 6.73
N THR A 206 -1.14 63.38 6.10
CA THR A 206 -1.92 62.61 5.14
C THR A 206 -2.03 61.17 5.62
N ALA A 207 -3.25 60.63 5.57
CA ALA A 207 -3.52 59.21 5.73
C ALA A 207 -3.93 58.61 4.38
N TYR A 208 -3.36 57.47 4.01
CA TYR A 208 -3.61 56.77 2.75
C TYR A 208 -4.14 55.37 3.03
N TRP A 209 -5.37 55.07 2.58
CA TRP A 209 -5.97 53.75 2.73
C TRP A 209 -5.39 52.81 1.66
N VAL A 210 -4.64 51.82 2.11
CA VAL A 210 -3.87 50.92 1.24
C VAL A 210 -4.70 49.70 0.93
N LYS A 211 -4.94 49.45 -0.37
CA LYS A 211 -5.39 48.12 -0.82
C LYS A 211 -4.22 47.16 -0.68
N TRP A 212 -4.37 46.14 0.17
CA TRP A 212 -3.28 45.22 0.50
C TRP A 212 -3.75 43.77 0.42
N GLN A 213 -2.86 42.87 0.02
CA GLN A 213 -3.12 41.44 -0.03
C GLN A 213 -1.91 40.68 0.50
N PRO A 214 -2.09 39.50 1.13
CA PRO A 214 -0.97 38.69 1.57
C PRO A 214 -0.05 38.32 0.42
N ARG A 215 1.22 38.06 0.73
CA ARG A 215 2.19 37.55 -0.24
C ARG A 215 3.04 36.47 0.39
N VAL A 216 3.03 35.29 -0.21
CA VAL A 216 3.99 34.22 0.13
C VAL A 216 5.33 34.55 -0.50
N ILE A 217 6.37 34.62 0.31
CA ILE A 217 7.75 34.95 -0.10
C ILE A 217 8.68 33.75 0.00
N GLY A 218 8.32 32.73 0.79
CA GLY A 218 9.09 31.49 0.89
C GLY A 218 8.21 30.31 1.28
N VAL A 219 8.58 29.11 0.82
CA VAL A 219 7.96 27.86 1.24
C VAL A 219 9.05 26.94 1.77
N PHE A 220 8.91 26.53 3.02
CA PHE A 220 9.89 25.70 3.72
C PHE A 220 9.29 24.34 4.03
N THR A 221 10.07 23.29 3.83
CA THR A 221 9.73 21.95 4.31
C THR A 221 10.24 21.76 5.74
N PHE A 222 9.77 20.71 6.41
CA PHE A 222 10.26 20.39 7.76
C PHE A 222 11.78 20.18 7.82
N ALA A 223 12.39 19.64 6.76
CA ALA A 223 13.86 19.50 6.67
C ALA A 223 14.60 20.84 6.67
N GLN A 224 13.94 21.92 6.24
CA GLN A 224 14.49 23.28 6.18
C GLN A 224 14.12 24.12 7.40
N LEU A 225 13.58 23.51 8.46
CA LEU A 225 13.20 24.21 9.68
C LEU A 225 14.36 25.02 10.31
N PRO A 226 15.61 24.54 10.38
CA PRO A 226 16.72 25.34 10.90
C PRO A 226 16.97 26.63 10.11
N ASP A 227 16.95 26.55 8.78
CA ASP A 227 17.12 27.70 7.89
C ASP A 227 15.98 28.71 8.07
N PHE A 228 14.74 28.20 8.14
CA PHE A 228 13.56 29.00 8.45
C PHE A 228 13.72 29.73 9.78
N LEU A 229 14.12 29.06 10.86
CA LEU A 229 14.28 29.67 12.18
C LEU A 229 15.39 30.73 12.19
N SER A 230 16.48 30.51 11.45
CA SER A 230 17.55 31.49 11.27
C SER A 230 17.04 32.76 10.58
N LEU A 231 16.27 32.61 9.49
CA LEU A 231 15.62 33.72 8.80
C LEU A 231 14.60 34.43 9.69
N PHE A 232 13.77 33.66 10.40
CA PHE A 232 12.73 34.16 11.28
C PHE A 232 13.28 35.03 12.42
N LYS A 233 14.49 34.75 12.92
CA LYS A 233 15.16 35.60 13.91
C LYS A 233 15.54 36.99 13.36
N LYS A 234 15.88 37.09 12.06
CA LYS A 234 16.27 38.37 11.43
C LYS A 234 15.14 39.40 11.44
N GLN A 235 13.87 38.98 11.50
CA GLN A 235 12.75 39.91 11.54
C GLN A 235 12.61 40.64 12.90
N TRP A 236 13.17 40.08 13.98
CA TRP A 236 13.02 40.58 15.35
C TRP A 236 14.25 41.37 15.84
N THR A 237 15.25 41.57 14.98
CA THR A 237 16.45 42.35 15.33
C THR A 237 16.06 43.82 15.53
N SER A 238 16.52 44.44 16.63
CA SER A 238 16.03 45.76 17.02
C SER A 238 16.45 46.84 16.00
N PRO A 239 15.54 47.75 15.63
CA PRO A 239 15.87 48.89 14.79
C PRO A 239 17.04 49.74 15.30
N LEU A 240 17.28 49.75 16.61
CA LEU A 240 18.35 50.50 17.26
C LEU A 240 19.72 49.82 17.13
N GLU A 241 19.75 48.50 16.90
CA GLU A 241 20.99 47.73 16.80
C GLU A 241 21.59 47.78 15.40
N ASN A 242 20.76 47.89 14.35
CA ASN A 242 21.22 48.00 12.97
C ASN A 242 20.28 48.86 12.08
N PRO A 243 20.64 50.14 11.82
CA PRO A 243 19.87 51.04 10.97
C PRO A 243 19.83 50.62 9.49
N ASP A 244 20.90 50.00 9.00
CA ASP A 244 21.11 49.61 7.60
C ASP A 244 20.71 48.15 7.32
N GLN A 245 19.95 47.53 8.23
CA GLN A 245 19.56 46.14 8.10
C GLN A 245 18.79 45.91 6.78
N PRO A 246 19.25 44.96 5.93
CA PRO A 246 18.59 44.67 4.67
C PRO A 246 17.18 44.11 4.89
N ASP A 247 16.32 44.28 3.88
CA ASP A 247 14.99 43.68 3.82
C ASP A 247 15.08 42.17 3.95
N TRP A 248 14.65 41.63 5.09
CA TRP A 248 14.62 40.18 5.32
C TRP A 248 13.73 39.48 4.29
N SER A 249 12.75 40.16 3.68
CA SER A 249 11.90 39.60 2.62
C SER A 249 12.63 39.42 1.27
N LYS A 250 13.88 39.89 1.17
CA LYS A 250 14.77 39.72 0.01
C LYS A 250 15.92 38.75 0.30
N ASP A 251 15.91 38.04 1.43
CA ASP A 251 16.94 37.08 1.78
C ASP A 251 17.00 35.93 0.76
N ALA A 252 18.21 35.50 0.37
CA ALA A 252 18.41 34.44 -0.62
C ALA A 252 17.88 33.06 -0.18
N ALA A 253 17.67 32.84 1.13
CA ALA A 253 17.04 31.63 1.66
C ALA A 253 15.55 31.53 1.29
N LEU A 254 14.89 32.65 0.96
CA LEU A 254 13.50 32.67 0.53
C LEU A 254 13.36 32.12 -0.88
N LYS A 255 12.87 30.88 -0.98
CA LYS A 255 12.60 30.21 -2.25
C LYS A 255 11.13 29.84 -2.37
N LEU A 256 10.56 30.12 -3.53
CA LEU A 256 9.23 29.65 -3.89
C LEU A 256 9.38 28.29 -4.58
N LYS A 257 8.85 27.25 -3.94
CA LYS A 257 8.81 25.89 -4.47
C LYS A 257 7.36 25.48 -4.69
N LYS A 258 7.06 24.95 -5.88
CA LYS A 258 5.70 24.55 -6.26
C LYS A 258 5.50 23.05 -6.30
N ASP A 259 6.56 22.27 -6.51
CA ASP A 259 6.48 20.81 -6.63
C ASP A 259 7.20 20.16 -5.46
N PHE A 260 6.50 19.33 -4.70
CA PHE A 260 6.99 18.70 -3.47
C PHE A 260 6.94 17.18 -3.58
N SER A 261 7.97 16.52 -3.06
CA SER A 261 8.05 15.06 -2.97
C SER A 261 7.10 14.53 -1.89
N TYR A 262 6.77 13.24 -1.95
CA TYR A 262 5.81 12.61 -1.02
C TYR A 262 6.17 12.75 0.47
N ASN A 263 7.46 12.89 0.79
CA ASN A 263 7.98 13.05 2.15
C ASN A 263 7.99 14.53 2.62
N GLU A 264 7.67 15.48 1.75
CA GLU A 264 7.60 16.92 2.03
C GLU A 264 6.16 17.36 2.32
N ASN A 265 5.42 16.57 3.10
CA ASN A 265 3.99 16.78 3.38
C ASN A 265 3.69 17.79 4.50
N ASN A 266 4.73 18.38 5.09
CA ASN A 266 4.66 19.42 6.11
C ASN A 266 5.30 20.70 5.55
N LEU A 267 4.47 21.69 5.24
CA LEU A 267 4.86 22.89 4.50
C LEU A 267 4.56 24.15 5.31
N ILE A 268 5.58 25.02 5.42
CA ILE A 268 5.49 26.32 6.06
C ILE A 268 5.52 27.39 4.96
N PHE A 269 4.42 28.10 4.78
CA PHE A 269 4.30 29.23 3.87
C PHE A 269 4.59 30.52 4.62
N TYR A 270 5.71 31.16 4.32
CA TYR A 270 6.14 32.37 5.00
C TYR A 270 5.64 33.62 4.26
N LEU A 271 5.08 34.55 5.00
CA LEU A 271 4.39 35.74 4.49
C LEU A 271 5.23 37.00 4.69
N ASP A 272 5.09 37.94 3.77
CA ASP A 272 5.87 39.18 3.70
C ASP A 272 5.58 40.24 4.80
N ASP A 273 4.41 40.18 5.41
CA ASP A 273 3.95 41.19 6.37
C ASP A 273 4.20 40.76 7.81
N ILE A 274 4.39 41.71 8.74
CA ILE A 274 4.54 41.41 10.17
C ILE A 274 3.15 41.33 10.80
N ILE A 275 2.85 40.17 11.37
CA ILE A 275 1.53 39.89 11.92
C ILE A 275 1.59 40.05 13.43
N LYS A 276 0.63 40.80 13.98
CA LYS A 276 0.51 41.05 15.43
C LYS A 276 -0.39 40.04 16.13
N SER A 277 -1.24 39.34 15.37
CA SER A 277 -2.20 38.36 15.88
C SER A 277 -2.59 37.36 14.79
N LYS A 278 -2.75 36.10 15.18
CA LYS A 278 -3.18 34.99 14.31
C LYS A 278 -4.55 35.21 13.68
N SER A 279 -5.43 35.95 14.38
CA SER A 279 -6.78 36.31 13.91
C SER A 279 -6.80 37.16 12.64
N ILE A 280 -5.65 37.72 12.25
CA ILE A 280 -5.52 38.56 11.07
C ILE A 280 -5.40 37.72 9.80
N ILE A 281 -4.77 36.54 9.87
CA ILE A 281 -4.61 35.67 8.70
C ILE A 281 -5.76 34.67 8.67
N GLU A 282 -6.45 34.62 7.52
CA GLU A 282 -7.39 33.57 7.20
C GLU A 282 -6.89 32.83 5.96
N TYR A 283 -6.92 31.50 5.96
CA TYR A 283 -6.53 30.68 4.81
C TYR A 283 -7.61 29.65 4.46
N ASN A 284 -7.59 29.20 3.21
CA ASN A 284 -8.46 28.15 2.69
C ASN A 284 -7.65 27.29 1.73
N LEU A 285 -7.54 26.00 2.03
CA LEU A 285 -6.86 25.03 1.20
C LEU A 285 -7.87 24.34 0.28
N VAL A 286 -7.61 24.42 -1.03
CA VAL A 286 -8.48 23.82 -2.06
C VAL A 286 -7.70 22.75 -2.82
N ASN A 287 -8.25 21.54 -2.92
CA ASN A 287 -7.73 20.43 -3.73
C ASN A 287 -8.83 19.92 -4.67
N GLY A 288 -8.76 20.29 -5.95
CA GLY A 288 -9.84 19.99 -6.89
C GLY A 288 -11.19 20.60 -6.47
N LYS A 289 -12.15 19.75 -6.09
CA LYS A 289 -13.47 20.16 -5.58
C LYS A 289 -13.52 20.31 -4.06
N ASP A 290 -12.56 19.73 -3.35
CA ASP A 290 -12.52 19.75 -1.90
C ASP A 290 -11.94 21.07 -1.40
N SER A 291 -12.56 21.63 -0.35
CA SER A 291 -12.12 22.88 0.28
C SER A 291 -12.26 22.77 1.79
N THR A 292 -11.27 23.27 2.51
CA THR A 292 -11.31 23.33 3.99
C THR A 292 -12.24 24.42 4.51
N GLY A 293 -12.75 25.30 3.65
CA GLY A 293 -13.36 26.56 4.07
C GLY A 293 -12.29 27.56 4.57
N TRP A 294 -12.75 28.76 4.95
CA TRP A 294 -11.87 29.78 5.53
C TRP A 294 -11.63 29.50 7.00
N THR A 295 -10.39 29.22 7.36
CA THR A 295 -9.94 29.01 8.74
C THR A 295 -9.01 30.14 9.18
N VAL A 296 -9.02 30.45 10.47
CA VAL A 296 -8.10 31.40 11.08
C VAL A 296 -6.74 30.73 11.26
N ASN A 297 -5.66 31.49 11.18
CA ASN A 297 -4.32 30.97 11.39
C ASN A 297 -4.09 30.42 12.80
N ASP A 298 -3.24 29.41 12.91
CA ASP A 298 -2.93 28.77 14.19
C ASP A 298 -1.91 29.58 15.01
N PHE A 299 -1.06 30.37 14.34
CA PHE A 299 0.10 31.05 14.92
C PHE A 299 -0.01 32.57 14.84
N ASP A 300 0.48 33.27 15.85
CA ASP A 300 0.57 34.74 15.86
C ASP A 300 1.70 35.29 14.96
N PHE A 301 2.31 34.40 14.17
CA PHE A 301 3.42 34.70 13.27
C PHE A 301 2.94 34.86 11.84
N ASN A 302 3.77 35.50 11.01
CA ASN A 302 3.58 35.71 9.58
C ASN A 302 3.83 34.44 8.75
N LEU A 303 3.21 33.34 9.14
CA LEU A 303 3.29 32.06 8.43
C LEU A 303 1.97 31.33 8.44
N VAL A 304 1.76 30.50 7.42
CA VAL A 304 0.70 29.47 7.39
C VAL A 304 1.40 28.12 7.36
N TRP A 305 1.10 27.25 8.33
CA TRP A 305 1.72 25.93 8.43
C TRP A 305 0.70 24.84 8.13
N LEU A 306 0.87 24.16 7.00
CA LEU A 306 0.06 23.02 6.61
C LEU A 306 0.77 21.72 7.01
N LYS A 307 0.04 20.84 7.72
CA LYS A 307 0.59 19.60 8.28
C LYS A 307 -0.05 18.39 7.61
N ASN A 308 0.75 17.33 7.42
CA ASN A 308 0.29 16.01 6.96
C ASN A 308 -0.58 16.06 5.68
N LEU A 309 -0.14 16.83 4.69
CA LEU A 309 -0.84 16.92 3.41
C LEU A 309 -0.84 15.57 2.67
N SER A 310 -1.99 15.22 2.09
CA SER A 310 -2.08 14.08 1.17
C SER A 310 -1.54 14.47 -0.21
N PRO A 311 -1.09 13.52 -1.04
CA PRO A 311 -0.70 13.83 -2.42
C PRO A 311 -1.84 14.48 -3.21
N GLY A 312 -1.53 15.49 -4.02
CA GLY A 312 -2.55 16.23 -4.75
C GLY A 312 -2.09 17.60 -5.27
N ASN A 313 -3.00 18.27 -5.98
CA ASN A 313 -2.77 19.60 -6.55
C ASN A 313 -3.56 20.63 -5.74
N TYR A 314 -2.85 21.43 -4.98
CA TYR A 314 -3.42 22.36 -4.02
C TYR A 314 -3.39 23.81 -4.51
N ARG A 315 -4.41 24.56 -4.12
CA ARG A 315 -4.44 26.03 -4.16
C ARG A 315 -4.65 26.53 -2.74
N LEU A 316 -3.60 27.07 -2.14
CA LEU A 316 -3.67 27.76 -0.87
C LEU A 316 -4.14 29.20 -1.10
N LYS A 317 -5.36 29.50 -0.69
CA LYS A 317 -5.92 30.86 -0.68
C LYS A 317 -5.64 31.48 0.68
N ILE A 318 -5.11 32.69 0.70
CA ILE A 318 -4.77 33.44 1.93
C ILE A 318 -5.37 34.83 1.81
N ARG A 319 -5.97 35.33 2.88
CA ARG A 319 -6.48 36.70 2.97
C ARG A 319 -6.24 37.27 4.36
N TYR A 320 -6.29 38.59 4.46
CA TYR A 320 -6.37 39.25 5.76
C TYR A 320 -7.83 39.43 6.18
N SER A 321 -8.17 39.16 7.44
CA SER A 321 -9.52 39.31 7.98
C SER A 321 -10.04 40.75 7.89
N VAL A 322 -9.13 41.73 7.86
CA VAL A 322 -9.42 43.16 7.64
C VAL A 322 -9.72 43.54 6.19
N GLN A 323 -9.28 42.74 5.20
CA GLN A 323 -9.49 42.97 3.76
C GLN A 323 -9.88 41.67 3.06
N ARG A 324 -11.00 41.06 3.47
CA ARG A 324 -11.42 39.72 3.00
C ARG A 324 -11.60 39.58 1.47
N ASN A 325 -11.80 40.69 0.77
CA ASN A 325 -11.94 40.70 -0.68
C ASN A 325 -10.60 40.56 -1.43
N ASN A 326 -9.47 40.77 -0.75
CA ASN A 326 -8.14 40.69 -1.34
C ASN A 326 -7.50 39.36 -1.01
N ILE A 327 -7.70 38.39 -1.91
CA ILE A 327 -7.25 37.00 -1.73
C ILE A 327 -6.00 36.75 -2.56
N PHE A 328 -4.94 36.32 -1.89
CA PHE A 328 -3.75 35.75 -2.53
C PHE A 328 -3.96 34.26 -2.75
N THR A 329 -3.56 33.73 -3.91
CA THR A 329 -3.63 32.29 -4.21
C THR A 329 -2.27 31.76 -4.59
N TYR A 330 -1.83 30.71 -3.89
CA TYR A 330 -0.59 29.99 -4.15
C TYR A 330 -0.89 28.56 -4.60
N ALA A 331 -0.45 28.19 -5.80
CA ALA A 331 -0.64 26.84 -6.33
C ALA A 331 0.61 25.99 -6.14
N PHE A 332 0.45 24.75 -5.65
CA PHE A 332 1.52 23.78 -5.45
C PHE A 332 1.02 22.34 -5.62
N ALA A 333 1.92 21.40 -5.89
CA ALA A 333 1.64 19.99 -6.08
C ALA A 333 2.47 19.14 -5.11
N LEU A 334 1.84 18.13 -4.50
CA LEU A 334 2.50 17.12 -3.68
C LEU A 334 2.42 15.77 -4.41
N GLN A 335 3.58 15.22 -4.77
CA GLN A 335 3.66 13.96 -5.51
C GLN A 335 3.28 12.76 -4.63
N ALA A 336 2.61 11.77 -5.24
CA ALA A 336 2.31 10.52 -4.56
C ALA A 336 3.58 9.70 -4.35
N ALA A 337 3.65 8.97 -3.24
CA ALA A 337 4.75 8.02 -3.04
C ALA A 337 4.71 6.93 -4.11
N TRP A 338 5.86 6.40 -4.51
CA TRP A 338 5.94 5.40 -5.58
C TRP A 338 5.03 4.18 -5.31
N TYR A 339 4.92 3.72 -4.06
CA TYR A 339 4.07 2.59 -3.67
C TYR A 339 2.56 2.90 -3.65
N GLN A 340 2.18 4.18 -3.67
CA GLN A 340 0.78 4.61 -3.74
C GLN A 340 0.28 4.70 -5.18
N THR A 341 1.18 4.66 -6.16
CA THR A 341 0.84 4.69 -7.58
C THR A 341 0.07 3.43 -8.00
N VAL A 342 -0.74 3.57 -9.05
CA VAL A 342 -1.55 2.47 -9.59
C VAL A 342 -0.65 1.33 -10.07
N TRP A 343 0.49 1.64 -10.68
CA TRP A 343 1.42 0.62 -11.19
C TRP A 343 2.09 -0.17 -10.07
N ALA A 344 2.45 0.47 -8.94
CA ALA A 344 3.07 -0.25 -7.82
C ALA A 344 2.07 -1.20 -7.15
N LYS A 345 0.80 -0.77 -7.00
CA LYS A 345 -0.28 -1.66 -6.53
C LYS A 345 -0.51 -2.83 -7.49
N ALA A 346 -0.50 -2.57 -8.79
CA ALA A 346 -0.63 -3.62 -9.82
C ALA A 346 0.53 -4.62 -9.74
N ALA A 347 1.78 -4.14 -9.63
CA ALA A 347 2.95 -5.00 -9.48
C ALA A 347 2.89 -5.87 -8.21
N LEU A 348 2.47 -5.29 -7.08
CA LEU A 348 2.30 -6.03 -5.83
C LEU A 348 1.21 -7.11 -5.93
N SER A 349 0.09 -6.79 -6.60
CA SER A 349 -0.99 -7.76 -6.86
C SER A 349 -0.54 -8.91 -7.77
N LEU A 350 0.24 -8.60 -8.81
CA LEU A 350 0.82 -9.61 -9.71
C LEU A 350 1.78 -10.54 -8.96
N LEU A 351 2.64 -10.00 -8.11
CA LEU A 351 3.52 -10.79 -7.25
C LEU A 351 2.72 -11.72 -6.32
N GLY A 352 1.61 -11.24 -5.76
CA GLY A 352 0.71 -12.06 -4.95
C GLY A 352 0.10 -13.23 -5.73
N ILE A 353 -0.35 -13.00 -6.96
CA ILE A 353 -0.90 -14.03 -7.85
C ILE A 353 0.17 -15.07 -8.21
N LEU A 354 1.38 -14.62 -8.55
CA LEU A 354 2.49 -15.51 -8.88
C LEU A 354 2.92 -16.37 -7.68
N ALA A 355 2.98 -15.79 -6.49
CA ALA A 355 3.28 -16.53 -5.26
C ALA A 355 2.22 -17.59 -4.95
N ALA A 356 0.93 -17.26 -5.10
CA ALA A 356 -0.16 -18.22 -4.94
C ALA A 356 -0.09 -19.34 -5.99
N GLY A 357 0.19 -19.01 -7.25
CA GLY A 357 0.41 -19.99 -8.31
C GLY A 357 1.58 -20.93 -8.03
N PHE A 358 2.70 -20.39 -7.54
CA PHE A 358 3.87 -21.18 -7.16
C PHE A 358 3.58 -22.14 -5.99
N LEU A 359 2.87 -21.68 -4.96
CA LEU A 359 2.44 -22.52 -3.84
C LEU A 359 1.50 -23.66 -4.30
N LEU A 360 0.58 -23.36 -5.23
CA LEU A 360 -0.29 -24.39 -5.83
C LEU A 360 0.51 -25.44 -6.61
N LEU A 361 1.54 -25.03 -7.35
CA LEU A 361 2.44 -25.95 -8.06
C LEU A 361 3.21 -26.85 -7.10
N LEU A 362 3.76 -26.30 -6.00
CA LEU A 362 4.45 -27.09 -4.97
C LEU A 362 3.51 -28.10 -4.31
N TRP A 363 2.28 -27.68 -3.97
CA TRP A 363 1.28 -28.57 -3.38
C TRP A 363 0.87 -29.69 -4.34
N ARG A 364 0.68 -29.37 -5.63
CA ARG A 364 0.35 -30.35 -6.67
C ARG A 364 1.50 -31.33 -6.89
N SER A 365 2.75 -30.85 -6.92
CA SER A 365 3.94 -31.68 -7.04
C SER A 365 4.08 -32.65 -5.86
N GLY A 366 3.81 -32.19 -4.64
CA GLY A 366 3.82 -33.04 -3.45
C GLY A 366 2.82 -34.18 -3.54
N LYS A 367 1.57 -33.87 -3.93
CA LYS A 367 0.52 -34.91 -4.11
C LYS A 367 0.84 -35.92 -5.22
N GLN A 368 1.51 -35.50 -6.30
CA GLN A 368 1.90 -36.42 -7.37
C GLN A 368 3.00 -37.39 -6.91
N ALA A 369 3.98 -36.90 -6.14
CA ALA A 369 5.03 -37.74 -5.58
C ALA A 369 4.48 -38.80 -4.60
N GLU A 370 3.49 -38.42 -3.79
CA GLU A 370 2.83 -39.34 -2.86
C GLU A 370 2.11 -40.49 -3.59
N LYS A 371 1.32 -40.18 -4.63
CA LYS A 371 0.64 -41.20 -5.44
C LYS A 371 1.61 -42.18 -6.11
N LEU A 372 2.70 -41.66 -6.69
CA LEU A 372 3.73 -42.52 -7.31
C LEU A 372 4.39 -43.43 -6.28
N LYS A 373 4.60 -42.94 -5.05
CA LYS A 373 5.16 -43.74 -3.96
C LYS A 373 4.19 -44.84 -3.51
N GLU A 374 2.90 -44.54 -3.39
CA GLU A 374 1.86 -45.54 -3.08
C GLU A 374 1.81 -46.64 -4.14
N GLU A 375 1.76 -46.27 -5.43
CA GLU A 375 1.75 -47.24 -6.54
C GLU A 375 3.00 -48.12 -6.54
N SER A 376 4.18 -47.54 -6.30
CA SER A 376 5.43 -48.30 -6.22
C SER A 376 5.45 -49.27 -5.05
N THR A 377 4.92 -48.87 -3.89
CA THR A 377 4.86 -49.68 -2.67
C THR A 377 3.90 -50.85 -2.86
N LEU A 378 2.74 -50.62 -3.47
CA LEU A 378 1.77 -51.66 -3.77
C LEU A 378 2.36 -52.72 -4.72
N LYS A 379 3.06 -52.30 -5.78
CA LYS A 379 3.74 -53.22 -6.70
C LYS A 379 4.79 -54.08 -5.99
N GLN A 380 5.58 -53.48 -5.12
CA GLN A 380 6.59 -54.22 -4.32
C GLN A 380 5.94 -55.26 -3.42
N LEU A 381 4.84 -54.92 -2.73
CA LEU A 381 4.11 -55.86 -1.87
C LEU A 381 3.62 -57.08 -2.65
N VAL A 382 3.01 -56.88 -3.82
CA VAL A 382 2.54 -57.99 -4.68
C VAL A 382 3.69 -58.89 -5.13
N GLN A 383 4.84 -58.30 -5.51
CA GLN A 383 6.02 -59.07 -5.89
C GLN A 383 6.61 -59.88 -4.73
N THR A 384 6.66 -59.30 -3.53
CA THR A 384 7.12 -60.01 -2.33
C THR A 384 6.20 -61.19 -1.99
N GLU A 385 4.89 -61.02 -2.10
CA GLU A 385 3.92 -62.08 -1.85
C GLU A 385 4.07 -63.23 -2.84
N LEU A 386 4.20 -62.91 -4.14
CA LEU A 386 4.47 -63.91 -5.19
C LEU A 386 5.79 -64.66 -4.96
N ARG A 387 6.82 -64.00 -4.41
CA ARG A 387 8.10 -64.63 -4.08
C ARG A 387 7.97 -65.57 -2.88
N SER A 388 7.21 -65.18 -1.86
CA SER A 388 6.92 -66.01 -0.68
C SER A 388 6.24 -67.31 -1.09
N ILE A 389 5.16 -67.23 -1.89
CA ILE A 389 4.42 -68.41 -2.38
C ILE A 389 5.31 -69.34 -3.21
N ARG A 390 6.21 -68.78 -4.06
CA ARG A 390 7.17 -69.56 -4.85
C ARG A 390 8.22 -70.30 -4.00
N SER A 391 8.61 -69.74 -2.85
CA SER A 391 9.64 -70.31 -1.98
C SER A 391 9.16 -71.43 -1.06
N GLN A 392 7.84 -71.67 -0.99
CA GLN A 392 7.27 -72.76 -0.18
C GLN A 392 7.43 -74.10 -0.90
N PHE A 393 8.49 -74.84 -0.56
CA PHE A 393 8.61 -76.26 -0.94
C PHE A 393 7.51 -77.09 -0.29
N ASN A 394 7.01 -78.12 -0.99
CA ASN A 394 6.13 -79.13 -0.39
C ASN A 394 6.96 -80.03 0.54
N PRO A 395 6.97 -79.82 1.88
CA PRO A 395 7.87 -80.54 2.77
C PRO A 395 7.57 -82.05 2.75
N HIS A 396 6.30 -82.38 2.50
CA HIS A 396 5.82 -83.74 2.36
C HIS A 396 6.45 -84.48 1.17
N PHE A 397 6.77 -83.80 0.06
CA PHE A 397 7.44 -84.43 -1.08
C PHE A 397 8.89 -84.81 -0.73
N VAL A 398 9.62 -83.92 -0.05
CA VAL A 398 10.98 -84.16 0.43
C VAL A 398 11.02 -85.37 1.37
N PHE A 399 10.13 -85.40 2.38
CA PHE A 399 10.06 -86.51 3.33
C PHE A 399 9.71 -87.84 2.64
N ASN A 400 8.76 -87.83 1.71
CA ASN A 400 8.37 -89.01 0.95
C ASN A 400 9.52 -89.61 0.11
N ALA A 401 10.29 -88.75 -0.56
CA ALA A 401 11.42 -89.19 -1.37
C ALA A 401 12.50 -89.83 -0.48
N LEU A 402 12.80 -89.22 0.67
CA LEU A 402 13.75 -89.77 1.65
C LEU A 402 13.29 -91.12 2.22
N SER A 403 12.01 -91.28 2.57
CA SER A 403 11.47 -92.57 3.02
C SER A 403 11.52 -93.65 1.93
N SER A 404 11.33 -93.27 0.66
CA SER A 404 11.40 -94.21 -0.47
C SER A 404 12.83 -94.68 -0.72
N ILE A 405 13.82 -93.77 -0.61
CA ILE A 405 15.25 -94.10 -0.65
C ILE A 405 15.60 -95.06 0.49
N GLN A 406 15.15 -94.78 1.71
CA GLN A 406 15.36 -95.67 2.87
C GLN A 406 14.81 -97.08 2.60
N GLY A 407 13.60 -97.20 2.05
CA GLY A 407 13.00 -98.48 1.70
C GLY A 407 13.77 -99.28 0.65
N LEU A 408 14.37 -98.62 -0.35
CA LEU A 408 15.22 -99.27 -1.36
C LEU A 408 16.55 -99.76 -0.78
N ILE A 409 17.15 -98.97 0.13
CA ILE A 409 18.36 -99.34 0.87
C ILE A 409 18.10 -100.58 1.74
N THR A 410 16.97 -100.61 2.46
CA THR A 410 16.59 -101.77 3.30
C THR A 410 16.33 -103.04 2.49
N LYS A 411 15.93 -102.93 1.22
CA LYS A 411 15.75 -104.06 0.29
C LYS A 411 17.05 -104.51 -0.40
N ASN A 412 18.21 -103.97 0.00
CA ASN A 412 19.53 -104.25 -0.58
C ASN A 412 19.65 -103.91 -2.09
N ASP A 413 18.78 -103.05 -2.61
CA ASP A 413 18.81 -102.59 -4.02
C ASP A 413 19.57 -101.25 -4.12
N SER A 414 20.87 -101.32 -3.81
CA SER A 414 21.75 -100.16 -3.71
C SER A 414 21.87 -99.37 -5.02
N GLN A 415 21.78 -100.07 -6.16
CA GLN A 415 21.82 -99.45 -7.49
C GLN A 415 20.57 -98.61 -7.76
N LYS A 416 19.35 -99.13 -7.47
CA LYS A 416 18.13 -98.33 -7.63
C LYS A 416 18.04 -97.19 -6.63
N ALA A 417 18.50 -97.40 -5.39
CA ALA A 417 18.55 -96.34 -4.37
C ALA A 417 19.47 -95.17 -4.81
N SER A 418 20.66 -95.49 -5.35
CA SER A 418 21.59 -94.48 -5.87
C SER A 418 21.02 -93.72 -7.06
N LYS A 419 20.40 -94.43 -8.03
CA LYS A 419 19.73 -93.80 -9.17
C LYS A 419 18.61 -92.85 -8.71
N TYR A 420 17.76 -93.29 -7.78
CA TYR A 420 16.68 -92.46 -7.23
C TYR A 420 17.20 -91.19 -6.54
N LEU A 421 18.31 -91.29 -5.81
CA LEU A 421 18.92 -90.15 -5.13
C LEU A 421 19.51 -89.11 -6.11
N ILE A 422 20.11 -89.57 -7.22
CA ILE A 422 20.61 -88.68 -8.27
C ILE A 422 19.45 -87.94 -8.95
N GLU A 423 18.39 -88.65 -9.35
CA GLU A 423 17.21 -88.05 -9.98
C GLU A 423 16.51 -87.06 -9.04
N PHE A 424 16.40 -87.40 -7.76
CA PHE A 424 15.86 -86.49 -6.73
C PHE A 424 16.71 -85.22 -6.55
N SER A 425 18.04 -85.34 -6.52
CA SER A 425 18.95 -84.19 -6.44
C SER A 425 18.86 -83.27 -7.66
N ASN A 426 18.74 -83.86 -8.85
CA ASN A 426 18.54 -83.11 -10.09
C ASN A 426 17.21 -82.35 -10.09
N LEU A 427 16.11 -83.02 -9.70
CA LEU A 427 14.79 -82.39 -9.56
C LEU A 427 14.83 -81.23 -8.56
N MET A 428 15.42 -81.41 -7.38
CA MET A 428 15.52 -80.34 -6.37
C MET A 428 16.32 -79.14 -6.87
N ARG A 429 17.45 -79.40 -7.54
CA ARG A 429 18.28 -78.35 -8.12
C ARG A 429 17.54 -77.58 -9.20
N ASP A 430 16.81 -78.27 -10.08
CA ASP A 430 16.09 -77.66 -11.18
C ASP A 430 14.86 -76.89 -10.67
N SER A 431 14.13 -77.40 -9.67
CA SER A 431 13.03 -76.67 -9.01
C SER A 431 13.52 -75.43 -8.25
N LEU A 432 14.64 -75.51 -7.51
CA LEU A 432 15.23 -74.34 -6.84
C LEU A 432 15.61 -73.25 -7.85
N LYS A 433 16.30 -73.61 -8.93
CA LYS A 433 16.67 -72.68 -10.00
C LYS A 433 15.46 -72.06 -10.70
N ALA A 434 14.39 -72.83 -10.90
CA ALA A 434 13.17 -72.34 -11.51
C ALA A 434 12.39 -71.41 -10.56
N SER A 435 12.41 -71.65 -9.24
CA SER A 435 11.72 -70.83 -8.24
C SER A 435 12.24 -69.38 -8.14
N ASP A 436 13.49 -69.15 -8.54
CA ASP A 436 14.10 -67.82 -8.62
C ASP A 436 13.64 -67.01 -9.85
N LYS A 437 13.03 -67.67 -10.85
CA LYS A 437 12.50 -67.03 -12.05
C LYS A 437 10.99 -66.81 -11.91
N GLU A 438 10.48 -65.76 -12.55
CA GLU A 438 9.04 -65.49 -12.60
C GLU A 438 8.34 -66.32 -13.67
N PHE A 439 8.97 -66.40 -14.84
CA PHE A 439 8.55 -67.20 -15.98
C PHE A 439 9.70 -68.11 -16.43
N VAL A 440 9.36 -69.28 -16.95
CA VAL A 440 10.28 -70.24 -17.57
C VAL A 440 9.68 -70.73 -18.87
N SER A 441 10.51 -71.13 -19.83
CA SER A 441 10.00 -71.74 -21.06
C SER A 441 9.21 -73.01 -20.74
N ILE A 442 8.19 -73.31 -21.56
CA ILE A 442 7.42 -74.56 -21.46
C ILE A 442 8.36 -75.77 -21.51
N PHE A 443 9.42 -75.71 -22.31
CA PHE A 443 10.48 -76.72 -22.34
C PHE A 443 11.11 -76.95 -20.96
N THR A 444 11.42 -75.87 -20.24
CA THR A 444 11.99 -75.95 -18.89
C THR A 444 10.99 -76.54 -17.90
N GLU A 445 9.72 -76.11 -17.96
CA GLU A 445 8.65 -76.66 -17.11
C GLU A 445 8.45 -78.16 -17.39
N ILE A 446 8.37 -78.57 -18.65
CA ILE A 446 8.23 -79.97 -19.07
C ILE A 446 9.40 -80.79 -18.56
N LYS A 447 10.64 -80.31 -18.69
CA LYS A 447 11.82 -81.01 -18.17
C LYS A 447 11.72 -81.26 -16.65
N ILE A 448 11.22 -80.28 -15.89
CA ILE A 448 11.01 -80.43 -14.45
C ILE A 448 9.91 -81.46 -14.16
N LEU A 449 8.79 -81.40 -14.91
CA LEU A 449 7.70 -82.38 -14.80
C LEU A 449 8.15 -83.80 -15.18
N GLU A 450 8.94 -83.96 -16.23
CA GLU A 450 9.50 -85.25 -16.65
C GLU A 450 10.39 -85.86 -15.57
N ASN A 451 11.29 -85.05 -14.99
CA ASN A 451 12.13 -85.48 -13.87
C ASN A 451 11.28 -85.94 -12.67
N TYR A 452 10.22 -85.18 -12.34
CA TYR A 452 9.28 -85.54 -11.27
C TYR A 452 8.52 -86.83 -11.57
N LEU A 453 7.93 -86.95 -12.76
CA LEU A 453 7.12 -88.10 -13.16
C LEU A 453 7.97 -89.37 -13.34
N ALA A 454 9.19 -89.25 -13.84
CA ALA A 454 10.14 -90.36 -13.91
C ALA A 454 10.50 -90.88 -12.51
N LEU A 455 10.70 -89.97 -11.55
CA LEU A 455 10.99 -90.33 -10.15
C LEU A 455 9.80 -91.05 -9.50
N GLU A 456 8.59 -90.51 -9.62
CA GLU A 456 7.39 -91.12 -9.03
C GLU A 456 6.98 -92.41 -9.74
N LYS A 457 7.26 -92.55 -11.04
CA LYS A 457 7.05 -93.80 -11.78
C LYS A 457 7.86 -94.95 -11.19
N LEU A 458 9.08 -94.70 -10.69
CA LEU A 458 9.88 -95.71 -9.98
C LEU A 458 9.21 -96.18 -8.68
N ARG A 459 8.33 -95.36 -8.09
CA ARG A 459 7.69 -95.62 -6.80
C ARG A 459 6.32 -96.30 -6.91
N PHE A 460 5.45 -95.77 -7.77
CA PHE A 460 4.05 -96.23 -7.87
C PHE A 460 3.76 -97.08 -9.11
N GLY A 461 4.65 -97.06 -10.11
CA GLY A 461 4.54 -97.87 -11.32
C GLY A 461 3.33 -97.52 -12.19
N PHE A 462 3.33 -96.35 -12.84
CA PHE A 462 2.26 -95.88 -13.73
C PHE A 462 2.78 -95.50 -15.13
N SER A 463 1.88 -95.17 -16.05
CA SER A 463 2.21 -94.62 -17.36
C SER A 463 1.83 -93.14 -17.45
N TYR A 464 2.68 -92.35 -18.12
CA TYR A 464 2.41 -90.94 -18.35
C TYR A 464 2.79 -90.53 -19.77
N GLN A 465 2.16 -89.47 -20.25
CA GLN A 465 2.48 -88.84 -21.52
C GLN A 465 2.35 -87.32 -21.41
N ILE A 466 3.37 -86.60 -21.89
CA ILE A 466 3.31 -85.15 -22.07
C ILE A 466 3.29 -84.89 -23.57
N LYS A 467 2.30 -84.15 -24.07
CA LYS A 467 2.22 -83.73 -25.47
C LYS A 467 2.13 -82.22 -25.57
N VAL A 468 2.89 -81.67 -26.50
CA VAL A 468 2.81 -80.27 -26.89
C VAL A 468 2.37 -80.22 -28.34
N SER A 469 1.39 -79.38 -28.66
CA SER A 469 0.99 -79.11 -30.04
C SER A 469 2.18 -78.57 -30.83
N ASP A 470 2.37 -79.03 -32.08
CA ASP A 470 3.43 -78.54 -32.98
C ASP A 470 3.31 -77.03 -33.27
N GLU A 471 2.14 -76.44 -33.00
CA GLU A 471 1.87 -75.02 -33.16
C GLU A 471 2.37 -74.15 -31.97
N ILE A 472 2.94 -74.77 -30.93
CA ILE A 472 3.50 -74.11 -29.75
C ILE A 472 5.02 -74.29 -29.74
N ASP A 473 5.77 -73.19 -29.87
CA ASP A 473 7.21 -73.21 -29.65
C ASP A 473 7.50 -73.29 -28.14
N ALA A 474 7.71 -74.51 -27.65
CA ALA A 474 7.98 -74.77 -26.24
C ALA A 474 9.27 -74.11 -25.71
N SER A 475 10.21 -73.74 -26.59
CA SER A 475 11.47 -73.09 -26.17
C SER A 475 11.32 -71.58 -26.06
N ALA A 476 10.49 -70.97 -26.89
CA ALA A 476 10.25 -69.52 -26.91
C ALA A 476 9.12 -69.09 -25.96
N LEU A 477 8.08 -69.92 -25.78
CA LEU A 477 6.92 -69.55 -24.99
C LEU A 477 7.18 -69.77 -23.49
N GLU A 478 7.01 -68.71 -22.70
CA GLU A 478 7.20 -68.76 -21.26
C GLU A 478 5.87 -68.88 -20.50
N ILE A 479 5.88 -69.67 -19.43
CA ILE A 479 4.77 -69.82 -18.48
C ILE A 479 5.28 -69.55 -17.06
N PRO A 480 4.40 -69.22 -16.08
CA PRO A 480 4.85 -69.03 -14.71
C PRO A 480 5.63 -70.26 -14.22
N ALA A 481 6.76 -70.05 -13.55
CA ALA A 481 7.65 -71.14 -13.15
C ALA A 481 6.99 -72.13 -12.17
N LEU A 482 7.17 -73.44 -12.33
CA LEU A 482 6.60 -74.46 -11.43
C LEU A 482 5.08 -74.37 -11.30
N PHE A 483 4.40 -73.93 -12.35
CA PHE A 483 2.96 -73.71 -12.35
C PHE A 483 2.17 -75.02 -12.46
N LEU A 484 2.68 -75.98 -13.23
CA LEU A 484 2.02 -77.27 -13.46
C LEU A 484 2.43 -78.34 -12.46
N GLN A 485 3.45 -78.08 -11.65
CA GLN A 485 3.91 -79.02 -10.64
C GLN A 485 2.81 -79.38 -9.61
N PRO A 486 2.08 -78.43 -8.96
CA PRO A 486 1.02 -78.78 -8.02
C PRO A 486 -0.12 -79.65 -8.57
N PRO A 487 -0.73 -79.37 -9.74
CA PRO A 487 -1.77 -80.22 -10.28
C PRO A 487 -1.24 -81.60 -10.71
N VAL A 488 -0.01 -81.69 -11.24
CA VAL A 488 0.64 -82.96 -11.58
C VAL A 488 0.96 -83.78 -10.33
N GLU A 489 1.48 -83.16 -9.27
CA GLU A 489 1.70 -83.81 -7.96
C GLU A 489 0.39 -84.39 -7.39
N ASN A 490 -0.69 -83.60 -7.47
CA ASN A 490 -2.01 -84.03 -7.01
C ASN A 490 -2.53 -85.23 -7.81
N ALA A 491 -2.41 -85.19 -9.14
CA ALA A 491 -2.84 -86.27 -10.02
C ALA A 491 -2.11 -87.59 -9.72
N VAL A 492 -0.79 -87.53 -9.53
CA VAL A 492 0.03 -88.71 -9.17
C VAL A 492 -0.33 -89.24 -7.78
N LYS A 493 -0.29 -88.37 -6.75
CA LYS A 493 -0.45 -88.79 -5.35
C LYS A 493 -1.86 -89.26 -5.03
N HIS A 494 -2.88 -88.52 -5.46
CA HIS A 494 -4.27 -88.73 -5.05
C HIS A 494 -5.11 -89.42 -6.13
N GLY A 495 -4.77 -89.21 -7.41
CA GLY A 495 -5.45 -89.83 -8.54
C GLY A 495 -5.00 -91.27 -8.75
N ILE A 496 -3.74 -91.45 -9.17
CA ILE A 496 -3.29 -92.71 -9.80
C ILE A 496 -2.38 -93.60 -8.95
N SER A 497 -1.87 -93.13 -7.81
CA SER A 497 -0.93 -93.91 -6.95
C SER A 497 -1.47 -95.28 -6.52
N ALA A 498 -2.79 -95.43 -6.36
CA ALA A 498 -3.44 -96.69 -5.97
C ALA A 498 -3.70 -97.65 -7.14
N LEU A 499 -3.61 -97.17 -8.39
CA LEU A 499 -3.94 -97.94 -9.60
C LEU A 499 -2.74 -98.67 -10.20
N GLN A 500 -1.53 -98.36 -9.74
CA GLN A 500 -0.27 -98.93 -10.25
C GLN A 500 -0.22 -98.88 -11.78
N GLU A 501 0.05 -100.01 -12.45
CA GLU A 501 0.29 -100.07 -13.89
C GLU A 501 -0.94 -99.64 -14.71
N ASN A 502 -2.13 -99.66 -14.11
CA ASN A 502 -3.37 -99.17 -14.72
C ASN A 502 -3.54 -97.65 -14.61
N GLY A 503 -2.66 -96.97 -13.86
CA GLY A 503 -2.64 -95.51 -13.73
C GLY A 503 -2.13 -94.83 -15.00
N GLN A 504 -2.88 -93.84 -15.48
CA GLN A 504 -2.55 -93.05 -16.65
C GLN A 504 -2.65 -91.56 -16.34
N LEU A 505 -1.59 -90.81 -16.69
CA LEU A 505 -1.53 -89.36 -16.61
C LEU A 505 -1.20 -88.77 -17.98
N VAL A 506 -1.99 -87.82 -18.45
CA VAL A 506 -1.73 -87.11 -19.71
C VAL A 506 -1.68 -85.62 -19.46
N VAL A 507 -0.58 -84.96 -19.83
CA VAL A 507 -0.45 -83.50 -19.83
C VAL A 507 -0.44 -83.02 -21.27
N LEU A 508 -1.38 -82.16 -21.64
CA LEU A 508 -1.54 -81.64 -23.00
C LEU A 508 -1.37 -80.13 -23.00
N PHE A 509 -0.57 -79.60 -23.93
CA PHE A 509 -0.49 -78.19 -24.27
C PHE A 509 -1.07 -77.99 -25.66
N GLU A 510 -2.19 -77.27 -25.75
CA GLU A 510 -2.96 -77.09 -26.97
C GLU A 510 -3.13 -75.60 -27.27
N LYS A 511 -3.04 -75.25 -28.56
CA LYS A 511 -3.30 -73.89 -29.03
C LYS A 511 -4.78 -73.74 -29.36
N LEU A 512 -5.39 -72.67 -28.86
CA LEU A 512 -6.75 -72.27 -29.16
C LEU A 512 -6.74 -70.81 -29.61
N ASN A 513 -6.63 -70.56 -30.92
CA ASN A 513 -6.45 -69.22 -31.49
C ASN A 513 -5.20 -68.51 -30.90
N ASN A 514 -5.41 -67.42 -30.16
CA ASN A 514 -4.37 -66.65 -29.47
C ASN A 514 -4.15 -67.12 -28.02
N ASP A 515 -4.92 -68.11 -27.58
CA ASP A 515 -4.87 -68.67 -26.24
C ASP A 515 -4.14 -70.00 -26.23
N MET A 516 -3.66 -70.38 -25.06
CA MET A 516 -3.10 -71.70 -24.82
C MET A 516 -3.93 -72.40 -23.74
N MET A 517 -4.31 -73.64 -24.00
CA MET A 517 -4.96 -74.51 -23.04
C MET A 517 -3.98 -75.57 -22.56
N VAL A 518 -3.83 -75.71 -21.25
CA VAL A 518 -3.04 -76.78 -20.64
C VAL A 518 -3.96 -77.66 -19.81
N SER A 519 -4.02 -78.95 -20.14
CA SER A 519 -4.81 -79.91 -19.37
C SER A 519 -3.92 -80.98 -18.71
N VAL A 520 -4.22 -81.30 -17.46
CA VAL A 520 -3.64 -82.43 -16.71
C VAL A 520 -4.77 -83.41 -16.44
N ASN A 521 -4.71 -84.57 -17.09
CA ASN A 521 -5.78 -85.55 -17.16
C ASN A 521 -5.35 -86.87 -16.51
N ASP A 522 -6.10 -87.36 -15.53
CA ASP A 522 -5.81 -88.63 -14.85
C ASP A 522 -7.04 -89.56 -14.76
N ASN A 523 -6.80 -90.86 -14.76
CA ASN A 523 -7.84 -91.90 -14.63
C ASN A 523 -8.07 -92.36 -13.18
N GLY A 524 -7.70 -91.54 -12.20
CA GLY A 524 -7.85 -91.81 -10.79
C GLY A 524 -9.28 -91.69 -10.28
N LYS A 525 -9.44 -91.93 -8.96
CA LYS A 525 -10.73 -91.80 -8.25
C LYS A 525 -11.30 -90.36 -8.24
N GLY A 526 -10.49 -89.36 -8.55
CA GLY A 526 -10.87 -87.94 -8.60
C GLY A 526 -11.16 -87.30 -7.24
N PHE A 527 -11.71 -86.10 -7.28
CA PHE A 527 -12.11 -85.33 -6.10
C PHE A 527 -13.59 -85.57 -5.77
N ASN A 528 -13.93 -85.90 -4.53
CA ASN A 528 -15.32 -85.86 -4.05
C ASN A 528 -15.74 -84.38 -3.92
N GLN A 529 -16.79 -83.95 -4.64
CA GLN A 529 -17.29 -82.57 -4.57
C GLN A 529 -17.80 -82.16 -3.17
N ASN A 530 -18.08 -83.13 -2.29
CA ASN A 530 -18.57 -82.89 -0.92
C ASN A 530 -17.47 -82.83 0.16
N ASP A 531 -16.20 -83.13 -0.18
CA ASP A 531 -15.09 -82.97 0.75
C ASP A 531 -14.48 -81.58 0.56
N ASN A 532 -14.83 -80.63 1.44
CA ASN A 532 -14.26 -79.27 1.50
C ASN A 532 -12.75 -79.24 1.84
N THR A 533 -12.09 -80.39 1.87
CA THR A 533 -10.64 -80.55 2.00
C THR A 533 -9.98 -80.57 0.61
N GLY A 534 -10.24 -79.52 -0.19
CA GLY A 534 -9.41 -79.24 -1.36
C GLY A 534 -7.96 -79.08 -0.89
N GLY A 535 -7.10 -80.03 -1.27
CA GLY A 535 -5.71 -80.09 -0.77
C GLY A 535 -4.99 -78.75 -0.90
N PHE A 536 -4.20 -78.40 0.12
CA PHE A 536 -3.44 -77.15 0.26
C PHE A 536 -2.78 -76.66 -1.06
N GLY A 537 -2.28 -77.58 -1.90
CA GLY A 537 -1.68 -77.27 -3.20
C GLY A 537 -2.61 -76.64 -4.24
N LEU A 538 -3.90 -77.01 -4.32
CA LEU A 538 -4.85 -76.39 -5.27
C LEU A 538 -5.31 -75.02 -4.81
N GLN A 539 -5.43 -74.80 -3.49
CA GLN A 539 -5.73 -73.49 -2.93
C GLN A 539 -4.60 -72.50 -3.23
N LEU A 540 -3.34 -72.91 -2.99
CA LEU A 540 -2.17 -72.10 -3.34
C LEU A 540 -2.10 -71.80 -4.84
N THR A 541 -2.49 -72.75 -5.68
CA THR A 541 -2.56 -72.54 -7.14
C THR A 541 -3.58 -71.45 -7.49
N LYS A 542 -4.77 -71.46 -6.86
CA LYS A 542 -5.79 -70.41 -7.07
C LYS A 542 -5.34 -69.04 -6.57
N GLU A 543 -4.72 -68.97 -5.40
CA GLU A 543 -4.18 -67.73 -4.83
C GLU A 543 -3.06 -67.16 -5.71
N ARG A 544 -2.19 -68.03 -6.22
CA ARG A 544 -1.14 -67.65 -7.17
C ARG A 544 -1.70 -67.11 -8.48
N ILE A 545 -2.72 -67.76 -9.07
CA ILE A 545 -3.40 -67.26 -10.29
C ILE A 545 -4.02 -65.89 -10.04
N LYS A 546 -4.67 -65.69 -8.89
CA LYS A 546 -5.25 -64.39 -8.53
C LYS A 546 -4.20 -63.29 -8.48
N LEU A 547 -3.04 -63.55 -7.87
CA LEU A 547 -1.94 -62.59 -7.79
C LEU A 547 -1.28 -62.34 -9.16
N LEU A 548 -1.12 -63.36 -9.99
CA LEU A 548 -0.58 -63.21 -11.35
C LEU A 548 -1.53 -62.40 -12.25
N ASN A 549 -2.84 -62.63 -12.17
CA ASN A 549 -3.82 -61.86 -12.94
C ASN A 549 -3.90 -60.38 -12.50
N GLN A 550 -3.37 -60.02 -11.32
CA GLN A 550 -3.22 -58.63 -10.88
C GLN A 550 -1.99 -57.93 -11.48
N THR A 551 -0.99 -58.69 -11.92
CA THR A 551 0.26 -58.15 -12.50
C THR A 551 0.30 -58.25 -14.02
N LEU A 552 -0.43 -59.20 -14.61
CA LEU A 552 -0.48 -59.44 -16.05
C LEU A 552 -1.48 -58.47 -16.73
N ASN A 553 -0.98 -57.64 -17.65
CA ASN A 553 -1.80 -56.71 -18.42
C ASN A 553 -2.30 -57.35 -19.72
N GLY A 554 -3.58 -57.74 -19.78
CA GLY A 554 -4.22 -58.28 -20.99
C GLY A 554 -4.04 -59.78 -21.22
N GLN A 555 -3.23 -60.44 -20.39
CA GLN A 555 -3.06 -61.89 -20.33
C GLN A 555 -3.65 -62.40 -19.02
N GLN A 556 -4.56 -63.38 -19.08
CA GLN A 556 -5.25 -63.91 -17.90
C GLN A 556 -5.18 -65.42 -17.87
N ILE A 557 -5.05 -65.98 -16.67
CA ILE A 557 -5.06 -67.41 -16.43
C ILE A 557 -6.38 -67.77 -15.73
N GLU A 558 -7.14 -68.68 -16.32
CA GLU A 558 -8.33 -69.27 -15.73
C GLU A 558 -8.08 -70.73 -15.35
N PHE A 559 -8.70 -71.17 -14.26
CA PHE A 559 -8.52 -72.52 -13.69
C PHE A 559 -9.86 -73.19 -13.48
N SER A 560 -10.00 -74.41 -13.98
CA SER A 560 -11.18 -75.25 -13.75
C SER A 560 -10.77 -76.70 -13.50
N VAL A 561 -11.58 -77.41 -12.71
CA VAL A 561 -11.45 -78.85 -12.47
C VAL A 561 -12.78 -79.48 -12.82
N THR A 562 -12.76 -80.45 -13.71
CA THR A 562 -13.95 -81.19 -14.14
C THR A 562 -13.68 -82.69 -14.06
N ARG A 563 -14.74 -83.49 -13.90
CA ARG A 563 -14.65 -84.95 -13.95
C ARG A 563 -15.68 -85.47 -14.94
N THR A 564 -15.22 -86.16 -15.98
CA THR A 564 -16.03 -86.72 -17.07
C THR A 564 -15.56 -88.13 -17.36
N ASP A 565 -16.49 -89.07 -17.54
CA ASP A 565 -16.19 -90.47 -17.91
C ASP A 565 -15.10 -91.15 -17.05
N ASN A 566 -15.15 -90.94 -15.72
CA ASN A 566 -14.16 -91.42 -14.74
C ASN A 566 -12.74 -90.84 -14.87
N LEU A 567 -12.53 -89.84 -15.73
CA LEU A 567 -11.30 -89.06 -15.83
C LEU A 567 -11.44 -87.74 -15.07
N THR A 568 -10.38 -87.34 -14.36
CA THR A 568 -10.26 -86.01 -13.77
C THR A 568 -9.48 -85.12 -14.73
N HIS A 569 -10.04 -83.95 -15.06
CA HIS A 569 -9.44 -82.97 -15.94
C HIS A 569 -9.17 -81.68 -15.15
N VAL A 570 -7.90 -81.32 -15.00
CA VAL A 570 -7.49 -80.01 -14.48
C VAL A 570 -7.07 -79.15 -15.66
N ILE A 571 -7.83 -78.09 -15.94
CA ILE A 571 -7.66 -77.27 -17.15
C ILE A 571 -7.25 -75.86 -16.74
N PHE A 572 -6.16 -75.40 -17.34
CA PHE A 572 -5.68 -74.02 -17.29
C PHE A 572 -5.85 -73.38 -18.66
N HIS A 573 -6.55 -72.24 -18.70
CA HIS A 573 -6.74 -71.47 -19.91
C HIS A 573 -5.94 -70.17 -19.82
N PHE A 574 -4.89 -70.07 -20.61
CA PHE A 574 -4.01 -68.90 -20.72
C PHE A 574 -4.50 -68.03 -21.89
N LYS A 575 -5.22 -66.95 -21.57
CA LYS A 575 -5.79 -66.03 -22.56
C LYS A 575 -4.73 -65.08 -23.12
N ASN A 576 -4.74 -64.87 -24.44
CA ASN A 576 -3.81 -63.99 -25.18
C ASN A 576 -2.32 -64.32 -24.96
N TRP A 577 -2.00 -65.59 -24.73
CA TRP A 577 -0.65 -66.02 -24.38
C TRP A 577 0.25 -66.26 -25.59
N LEU A 578 -0.33 -66.36 -26.79
CA LEU A 578 0.36 -66.67 -28.05
C LEU A 578 0.46 -65.46 -29.01
N ILE A 579 0.25 -64.24 -28.49
CA ILE A 579 0.26 -62.98 -29.26
C ILE A 579 1.67 -62.41 -29.37
#